data_AF-I7LSU0-F1
#
_entry.id   AF-I7LSU0-F1
#
_cell.length_a   1.000
_cell.length_b   1.000
_cell.length_c   1.000
_cell.angle_alpha   90.00
_cell.angle_beta   90.00
_cell.angle_gamma   90.00
#
_symmetry.space_group_name_H-M   'P 1'
#
loop_
_entity.id
_entity.type
_entity.pdbx_description
1 polymer ?
#
loop_
_entity_poly.entity_id
_entity_poly.type
_entity_poly.pdbx_seq_one_letter_code
_entity_poly.pdbx_strand_id
1 'polypeptide(L)' 'LLMKQRKFLYHFKNVRWAKGRHETYLCYVVKRRDSATSFSLDFGHLRNK' A
#
# COMPACT_ATOMS: atom_id res chain seq x y z
N LEU A 1 7.74 2.46 -7.42
CA LEU A 1 7.57 3.93 -7.27
C LEU A 1 6.88 4.22 -5.93
N LEU A 2 7.42 5.12 -5.09
CA LEU A 2 6.83 5.40 -3.78
C LEU A 2 5.63 6.35 -3.89
N MET A 3 4.64 6.14 -3.02
CA MET A 3 3.52 7.06 -2.88
C MET A 3 3.99 8.38 -2.27
N LYS A 4 3.47 9.52 -2.76
CA LYS A 4 3.78 10.83 -2.18
C LYS A 4 3.30 10.88 -0.71
N GLN A 5 4.13 11.44 0.18
CA GLN A 5 3.87 11.50 1.62
C GLN A 5 2.48 12.09 1.97
N ARG A 6 2.09 13.22 1.37
CA ARG A 6 0.77 13.84 1.62
C ARG A 6 -0.39 12.91 1.26
N LYS A 7 -0.26 12.13 0.17
CA LYS A 7 -1.27 11.16 -0.25
C LYS A 7 -1.34 10.01 0.74
N PHE A 8 -0.20 9.49 1.17
CA PHE A 8 -0.13 8.45 2.19
C PHE A 8 -0.82 8.91 3.49
N LEU A 9 -0.44 10.08 4.02
CA LEU A 9 -1.03 10.62 5.25
C LEU A 9 -2.54 10.87 5.13
N TYR A 10 -3.05 11.27 3.96
CA TYR A 10 -4.49 11.48 3.77
C TYR A 10 -5.28 10.16 3.75
N HIS A 11 -4.84 9.16 2.99
CA HIS A 11 -5.60 7.90 2.83
C HIS A 11 -5.38 6.89 3.97
N PHE A 12 -4.17 6.82 4.55
CA PHE A 12 -3.82 5.85 5.58
C PHE A 12 -4.01 6.36 7.01
N LYS A 13 -4.45 7.62 7.21
CA LYS A 13 -4.80 8.09 8.56
C LYS A 13 -6.05 7.34 9.05
N ASN A 14 -5.90 6.52 10.08
CA ASN A 14 -6.99 5.81 10.74
C ASN A 14 -7.95 6.81 11.41
N VAL A 15 -9.10 7.05 10.79
CA VAL A 15 -10.17 7.91 11.30
C VAL A 15 -11.44 7.08 11.41
N ARG A 16 -12.29 7.40 12.40
CA ARG A 16 -13.57 6.70 12.59
C ARG A 16 -14.52 6.86 11.39
N TRP A 17 -14.47 8.01 10.72
CA TRP A 17 -15.31 8.34 9.56
C TRP A 17 -14.45 8.92 8.44
N ALA A 18 -14.32 8.18 7.34
CA ALA A 18 -13.42 8.50 6.22
C ALA A 18 -14.11 9.28 5.09
N LYS A 19 -14.92 10.30 5.43
CA LYS A 19 -15.67 11.09 4.45
C LYS A 19 -14.74 11.73 3.40
N GLY A 20 -15.09 11.61 2.12
CA GLY A 20 -14.33 12.16 0.99
C GLY A 20 -13.17 11.28 0.48
N ARG A 21 -12.91 10.13 1.12
CA ARG A 21 -11.88 9.17 0.68
C ARG A 21 -12.49 8.09 -0.20
N HIS A 22 -12.79 8.44 -1.45
CA HIS A 22 -13.43 7.52 -2.42
C HIS A 22 -12.42 6.61 -3.14
N GLU A 23 -11.12 6.83 -2.91
CA GLU A 23 -10.06 5.96 -3.41
C GLU A 23 -9.58 5.01 -2.30
N THR A 24 -9.51 3.73 -2.64
CA THR A 24 -8.86 2.69 -1.82
C THR A 24 -7.48 2.42 -2.39
N TYR A 25 -6.45 2.55 -1.56
CA TYR A 25 -5.08 2.23 -1.90
C TYR A 25 -4.67 0.92 -1.23
N LEU A 26 -3.97 0.06 -1.98
CA LEU A 26 -3.38 -1.17 -1.47
C LEU A 26 -1.88 -1.15 -1.75
N CYS A 27 -1.06 -1.15 -0.70
CA CYS A 27 0.38 -1.31 -0.80
C CYS A 27 0.75 -2.79 -0.67
N TYR A 28 1.69 -3.28 -1.47
CA TYR A 28 2.08 -4.69 -1.48
C TYR A 28 3.60 -4.87 -1.57
N VAL A 29 4.06 -6.04 -1.12
CA VAL A 29 5.42 -6.56 -1.33
C VAL A 29 5.29 -7.99 -1.82
N VAL A 30 5.88 -8.29 -2.97
CA VAL A 30 5.99 -9.66 -3.50
C VAL A 30 7.24 -10.29 -2.92
N LYS A 31 7.08 -11.45 -2.28
CA LYS A 31 8.20 -12.22 -1.75
C LYS A 31 8.27 -13.58 -2.44
N ARG A 32 9.49 -14.01 -2.80
CA ARG A 32 9.76 -15.39 -3.19
C ARG A 32 10.23 -16.15 -1.96
N ARG A 33 9.61 -17.31 -1.72
CA ARG A 33 10.06 -18.26 -0.71
C ARG A 33 11.05 -19.21 -1.37
N ASP A 34 12.21 -19.36 -0.76
CA ASP A 34 13.20 -20.36 -1.12
C ASP A 34 13.61 -21.14 0.14
N SER A 35 13.07 -22.35 0.26
CA SER A 35 13.20 -23.20 1.45
C SER A 35 12.78 -22.47 2.75
N ALA A 36 13.69 -22.34 3.71
CA ALA A 36 13.53 -21.64 4.99
C ALA A 36 13.68 -20.11 4.89
N THR A 37 14.07 -19.58 3.73
CA THR A 37 14.32 -18.14 3.53
C THR A 37 13.25 -17.50 2.65
N SER A 38 13.05 -16.20 2.82
CA SER A 38 12.18 -15.41 1.95
C SER A 38 12.87 -14.10 1.58
N PHE A 39 12.82 -13.71 0.32
CA PHE A 39 13.36 -12.44 -0.15
C PHE A 39 12.32 -11.66 -0.95
N SER A 40 12.39 -10.33 -0.83
CA SER A 40 11.50 -9.42 -1.55
C SER A 40 11.93 -9.31 -3.02
N LEU A 41 10.99 -9.52 -3.93
CA LEU A 41 11.20 -9.40 -5.38
C LEU A 41 10.72 -8.05 -5.92
N ASP A 42 9.56 -7.61 -5.46
CA ASP A 42 8.92 -6.38 -5.94
C ASP A 42 8.07 -5.75 -4.85
N PHE A 43 7.77 -4.47 -5.00
CA PHE A 43 6.88 -3.73 -4.12
C PHE A 43 6.17 -2.63 -4.89
N GLY A 44 4.97 -2.29 -4.44
CA GLY A 44 4.19 -1.28 -5.12
C GLY A 44 2.94 -0.89 -4.38
N HIS A 45 2.10 -0.16 -5.09
CA HIS A 45 0.75 0.12 -4.66
C HIS A 45 -0.19 0.19 -5.86
N LEU A 46 -1.45 -0.13 -5.62
CA LEU A 46 -2.54 -0.02 -6.59
C LEU A 46 -3.70 0.78 -5.98
N ARG A 47 -4.59 1.29 -6.84
CA ARG A 47 -5.82 1.96 -6.45
C ARG A 47 -7.00 1.49 -7.31
N ASN A 48 -8.22 1.64 -6.82
CA ASN A 48 -9.40 1.43 -7.65
C ASN A 48 -9.45 2.44 -8.81
N LYS A 49 -10.10 2.04 -9.91
CA LYS A 49 -10.43 2.93 -11.01
C LYS A 49 -11.55 3.88 -10.62
#